data_AF-A0A7C6R121-F1
#
_entry.id   AF-A0A7C6R121-F1
#
_cell.length_a   1.000
_cell.length_b   1.000
_cell.length_c   1.000
_cell.angle_alpha   90.00
_cell.angle_beta   90.00
_cell.angle_gamma   90.00
#
_symmetry.space_group_name_H-M   'P 1'
#
loop_
_entity.id
_entity.type
_entity.pdbx_description
1 polymer ?
#
loop_
_entity_poly.entity_id
_entity_poly.type
_entity_poly.pdbx_seq_one_letter_code
_entity_poly.pdbx_strand_id
1 'polypeptide(L)'
;MFILGSLLGQSAFGVQDYFVTAPAFFTRVVGLRYEERQRYLMLLQPGMPVFLAREPENRHDPRAMAVFSPWGAHLGYLRATLATVVSDRCSAGEAFSPAWRRCWIRDSM
;
A
#
# COMPACT_ATOMS: atom_id res chain seq x y z
N MET A 1 12.31 25.86 -7.84
CA MET A 1 11.06 26.48 -7.35
C MET A 1 10.04 26.39 -8.48
N PHE A 2 9.34 25.25 -8.59
CA PHE A 2 8.32 25.04 -9.63
C PHE A 2 6.94 25.17 -8.99
N ILE A 3 6.24 26.22 -9.41
CA ILE A 3 4.91 26.61 -8.97
C ILE A 3 3.91 25.70 -9.68
N LEU A 4 3.45 24.65 -9.00
CA LEU A 4 2.33 23.82 -9.44
C LEU A 4 1.19 23.83 -8.38
N GLY A 5 1.11 24.89 -7.58
CA GLY A 5 0.13 25.03 -6.49
C GLY A 5 -1.13 25.81 -6.86
N SER A 6 -1.29 26.27 -8.10
CA SER A 6 -2.34 27.24 -8.48
C SER A 6 -3.57 26.63 -9.19
N LEU A 7 -3.54 25.34 -9.55
CA LEU A 7 -4.65 24.69 -10.27
C LEU A 7 -5.52 23.77 -9.41
N LEU A 8 -5.06 23.44 -8.21
CA LEU A 8 -5.82 22.69 -7.22
C LEU A 8 -5.80 23.60 -5.99
N GLY A 9 -6.94 24.20 -5.65
CA GLY A 9 -7.07 25.03 -4.45
C GLY A 9 -6.70 24.27 -3.17
N GLN A 10 -7.18 24.73 -2.02
CA GLN A 10 -6.92 24.15 -0.68
C GLN A 10 -7.07 22.60 -0.57
N SER A 11 -7.67 21.94 -1.55
CA SER A 11 -7.71 20.49 -1.77
C SER A 11 -6.36 19.82 -2.13
N ALA A 12 -5.36 20.50 -2.68
CA ALA A 12 -4.04 19.87 -2.95
C ALA A 12 -3.29 19.48 -1.67
N PHE A 13 -3.43 20.30 -0.63
CA PHE A 13 -2.85 20.03 0.69
C PHE A 13 -3.56 18.87 1.40
N GLY A 14 -4.89 18.76 1.23
CA GLY A 14 -5.67 17.65 1.81
C GLY A 14 -5.38 16.27 1.19
N VAL A 15 -4.96 16.22 -0.09
CA VAL A 15 -4.61 14.94 -0.75
C VAL A 15 -3.34 14.33 -0.15
N GLN A 16 -2.38 15.15 0.29
CA GLN A 16 -1.11 14.67 0.82
C GLN A 16 -1.28 14.01 2.21
N ASP A 17 -2.13 14.60 3.07
CA ASP A 17 -2.40 14.11 4.42
C ASP A 17 -3.46 13.02 4.48
N TYR A 18 -4.13 12.74 3.35
CA TYR A 18 -5.19 11.74 3.30
C TYR A 18 -4.72 10.38 3.84
N PHE A 19 -3.54 9.90 3.41
CA PHE A 19 -3.02 8.61 3.88
C PHE A 19 -2.56 8.63 5.34
N VAL A 20 -2.27 9.81 5.89
CA VAL A 20 -1.83 9.98 7.28
C VAL A 20 -3.00 9.79 8.23
N THR A 21 -4.14 10.40 7.93
CA THR A 21 -5.29 10.45 8.87
C THR A 21 -6.45 9.56 8.48
N ALA A 22 -6.57 9.12 7.22
CA ALA A 22 -7.71 8.34 6.79
C ALA A 22 -7.75 6.97 7.50
N PRO A 23 -8.95 6.54 7.96
CA PRO A 23 -9.12 5.23 8.60
C PRO A 23 -9.02 4.07 7.59
N ALA A 24 -9.30 4.33 6.31
CA ALA A 24 -9.15 3.38 5.21
C ALA A 24 -8.93 4.13 3.89
N PHE A 25 -8.20 3.50 2.96
CA PHE A 25 -7.93 4.06 1.64
C PHE A 25 -7.67 2.97 0.61
N PHE A 26 -7.86 3.30 -0.67
CA PHE A 26 -7.43 2.46 -1.78
C PHE A 26 -6.03 2.85 -2.23
N THR A 27 -5.23 1.85 -2.58
CA THR A 27 -3.89 2.05 -3.13
C THR A 27 -3.57 0.98 -4.16
N ARG A 28 -2.47 1.17 -4.88
CA ARG A 28 -1.98 0.23 -5.90
C ARG A 28 -0.73 -0.47 -5.39
N VAL A 29 -0.65 -1.77 -5.64
CA VAL A 29 0.59 -2.54 -5.50
C VAL A 29 1.51 -2.22 -6.69
N VAL A 30 2.78 -1.94 -6.41
CA VAL A 30 3.82 -1.68 -7.41
C VAL A 30 4.82 -2.84 -7.48
N GLY A 31 5.65 -2.88 -8.52
CA GLY A 31 6.63 -3.96 -8.71
C GLY A 31 6.02 -5.26 -9.23
N LEU A 32 4.81 -5.21 -9.80
CA LEU A 32 4.10 -6.37 -10.37
C LEU A 32 4.77 -6.98 -11.62
N ARG A 33 5.71 -6.25 -12.24
CA ARG A 33 6.41 -6.66 -13.48
C ARG A 33 7.66 -7.51 -13.22
N TYR A 34 8.09 -7.62 -11.97
CA TYR A 34 9.28 -8.38 -11.60
C TYR A 34 8.89 -9.81 -11.26
N GLU A 35 9.78 -10.76 -11.58
CA GLU A 35 9.59 -12.20 -11.34
C GLU A 35 8.31 -12.74 -11.99
N GLU A 36 7.90 -13.96 -11.60
CA GLU A 36 6.67 -14.57 -12.09
C GLU A 36 5.41 -14.07 -11.33
N ARG A 37 5.43 -12.85 -10.78
CA ARG A 37 4.36 -12.32 -9.91
C ARG A 37 3.01 -12.23 -10.60
N GLN A 38 3.01 -12.03 -11.92
CA GLN A 38 1.79 -11.96 -12.72
C GLN A 38 0.96 -13.24 -12.67
N ARG A 39 1.59 -14.41 -12.53
CA ARG A 39 0.87 -15.70 -12.41
C ARG A 39 0.01 -15.74 -11.15
N TYR A 40 0.48 -15.12 -10.07
CA TYR A 40 -0.24 -15.07 -8.80
C TYR A 40 -1.38 -14.04 -8.82
N LEU A 41 -1.27 -12.99 -9.63
CA LEU A 41 -2.34 -12.00 -9.79
C LEU A 41 -3.60 -12.62 -10.40
N MET A 42 -3.45 -13.58 -11.32
CA MET A 42 -4.58 -14.27 -11.95
C MET A 42 -5.39 -15.14 -10.98
N LEU A 43 -4.81 -15.49 -9.84
CA LEU A 43 -5.47 -16.28 -8.81
C LEU A 43 -6.24 -15.40 -7.81
N LEU A 44 -5.97 -14.09 -7.79
CA LEU A 44 -6.67 -13.16 -6.89
C LEU A 44 -8.09 -12.90 -7.39
N GLN A 45 -9.02 -12.82 -6.45
CA GLN A 45 -10.38 -12.38 -6.70
C GLN A 45 -10.69 -11.13 -5.88
N PRO A 46 -11.60 -10.27 -6.34
CA PRO A 46 -12.10 -9.18 -5.52
C PRO A 46 -12.62 -9.70 -4.17
N GLY A 47 -12.39 -8.95 -3.09
CA GLY A 47 -12.69 -9.38 -1.72
C GLY A 47 -11.62 -10.27 -1.05
N MET A 48 -10.65 -10.81 -1.79
CA MET A 48 -9.56 -11.56 -1.17
C MET A 48 -8.65 -10.65 -0.33
N PRO A 49 -8.26 -11.07 0.89
CA PRO A 49 -7.34 -10.29 1.69
C PRO A 49 -5.93 -10.33 1.09
N VAL A 50 -5.13 -9.33 1.43
CA VAL A 50 -3.69 -9.31 1.21
C VAL A 50 -3.00 -8.99 2.52
N PHE A 51 -1.72 -9.35 2.60
CA PHE A 51 -0.91 -9.23 3.80
C PHE A 51 0.22 -8.24 3.58
N LEU A 52 0.51 -7.41 4.57
CA LEU A 52 1.62 -6.46 4.54
C LEU A 52 2.74 -6.95 5.46
N ALA A 53 4.00 -6.87 5.01
CA ALA A 53 5.16 -7.15 5.84
C ALA A 53 6.24 -6.08 5.63
N ARG A 54 6.84 -5.59 6.71
CA ARG A 54 7.98 -4.68 6.65
C ARG A 54 9.25 -5.45 6.33
N GLU A 55 10.12 -4.87 5.51
CA GLU A 55 11.44 -5.41 5.20
C GLU A 55 12.54 -4.42 5.64
N PRO A 56 12.86 -4.34 6.96
CA PRO A 56 13.88 -3.40 7.47
C PRO A 56 15.28 -3.63 6.89
N GLU A 57 15.55 -4.86 6.44
CA GLU A 57 16.81 -5.27 5.82
C GLU A 57 16.81 -5.08 4.29
N ASN A 58 15.74 -4.53 3.70
CA ASN A 58 15.68 -4.31 2.28
C ASN A 58 16.76 -3.30 1.84
N ARG A 59 17.65 -3.76 0.96
CA ARG A 59 18.83 -3.00 0.50
C ARG A 59 18.49 -1.68 -0.21
N HIS A 60 17.27 -1.55 -0.74
CA HIS A 60 16.84 -0.38 -1.51
C HIS A 60 16.10 0.64 -0.64
N ASP A 61 15.24 0.17 0.26
CA ASP A 61 14.46 1.02 1.16
C ASP A 61 14.14 0.26 2.46
N PRO A 62 14.77 0.60 3.60
CA PRO A 62 14.48 -0.01 4.91
C PRO A 62 13.03 0.19 5.40
N ARG A 63 12.26 1.09 4.78
CA ARG A 63 10.83 1.27 5.05
C ARG A 63 9.94 0.49 4.08
N ALA A 64 10.51 -0.34 3.21
CA ALA A 64 9.76 -1.13 2.26
C ALA A 64 8.68 -1.97 2.95
N MET A 65 7.49 -1.94 2.37
CA MET A 65 6.35 -2.76 2.79
C MET A 65 5.97 -3.69 1.64
N ALA A 66 6.30 -4.96 1.79
CA ALA A 66 5.95 -6.02 0.86
C ALA A 66 4.48 -6.41 1.02
N VAL A 67 3.87 -6.82 -0.09
CA VAL A 67 2.47 -7.22 -0.20
C VAL A 67 2.43 -8.69 -0.60
N PHE A 68 1.76 -9.51 0.21
CA PHE A 68 1.62 -10.94 0.00
C PHE A 68 0.15 -11.33 -0.21
N SER A 69 -0.04 -12.34 -1.05
CA SER A 69 -1.33 -13.02 -1.21
C SER A 69 -1.69 -13.87 0.02
N PRO A 70 -2.93 -14.38 0.12
CA PRO A 70 -3.33 -15.28 1.21
C PRO A 70 -2.53 -16.57 1.33
N TRP A 71 -1.97 -17.05 0.22
CA TRP A 71 -1.13 -18.24 0.17
C TRP A 71 0.37 -17.91 0.25
N GLY A 72 0.73 -16.69 0.66
CA GLY A 72 2.12 -16.30 0.93
C GLY A 72 2.96 -15.98 -0.31
N ALA A 73 2.38 -15.93 -1.51
CA ALA A 73 3.11 -15.45 -2.68
C ALA A 73 3.31 -13.93 -2.61
N HIS A 74 4.55 -13.49 -2.84
CA HIS A 74 4.92 -12.08 -2.94
C HIS A 74 4.31 -11.47 -4.20
N LEU A 75 3.48 -10.44 -4.04
CA LEU A 75 2.79 -9.76 -5.13
C LEU A 75 3.55 -8.50 -5.57
N GLY A 76 4.19 -7.81 -4.63
CA GLY A 76 4.94 -6.59 -4.87
C GLY A 76 5.04 -5.74 -3.62
N TYR A 77 5.09 -4.42 -3.78
CA TYR A 77 5.29 -3.49 -2.68
C TYR A 77 4.23 -2.39 -2.67
N LEU A 78 4.08 -1.73 -1.52
CA LEU A 78 3.48 -0.39 -1.50
C LEU A 78 4.43 0.62 -2.15
N ARG A 79 3.88 1.73 -2.65
CA ARG A 79 4.72 2.89 -3.05
C ARG A 79 5.51 3.38 -1.82
N ALA A 80 6.77 3.75 -2.02
CA ALA A 80 7.67 4.14 -0.93
C ALA A 80 7.10 5.24 -0.01
N THR A 81 6.47 6.28 -0.58
CA THR A 81 5.83 7.34 0.20
C THR A 81 4.72 6.81 1.12
N LEU A 82 3.93 5.86 0.63
CA LEU A 82 2.88 5.22 1.42
C LEU A 82 3.45 4.22 2.42
N ALA A 83 4.51 3.50 2.06
CA ALA A 83 5.19 2.57 2.95
C ALA A 83 5.74 3.28 4.19
N THR A 84 6.30 4.49 4.03
CA THR A 84 6.70 5.35 5.14
C THR A 84 5.51 5.71 6.04
N VAL A 85 4.42 6.24 5.47
CA VAL A 85 3.23 6.62 6.25
C VAL A 85 2.65 5.44 7.02
N VAL A 86 2.50 4.28 6.38
CA VAL A 86 1.96 3.07 7.02
C VAL A 86 2.93 2.54 8.09
N SER A 87 4.25 2.57 7.83
CA SER A 87 5.25 2.15 8.82
C SER A 87 5.22 3.04 10.06
N ASP A 88 5.11 4.36 9.88
CA ASP A 88 5.06 5.31 11.00
C ASP A 88 3.80 5.10 11.84
N ARG A 89 2.63 4.95 11.19
CA ARG A 89 1.37 4.62 11.88
C ARG A 89 1.43 3.28 12.60
N CYS A 90 2.00 2.23 11.99
CA CYS A 90 2.19 0.96 12.67
C CYS A 90 3.14 1.06 13.87
N SER A 91 4.19 1.89 13.80
CA SER A 91 5.08 2.16 14.94
C SER A 91 4.38 2.94 16.06
N ALA A 92 3.37 3.76 15.72
CA ALA A 92 2.50 4.45 16.67
C ALA A 92 1.42 3.54 17.30
N GLY A 93 1.38 2.24 16.94
CA GLY A 93 0.44 1.27 17.49
C GLY A 93 -0.82 1.04 16.65
N GLU A 94 -0.94 1.66 15.48
CA GLU A 94 -2.05 1.38 14.57
C GLU A 94 -1.87 0.00 13.92
N ALA A 95 -2.81 -0.90 14.20
CA ALA A 95 -2.88 -2.18 13.53
C ALA A 95 -3.46 -1.99 12.13
N PHE A 96 -2.61 -1.81 11.13
CA PHE A 96 -2.96 -2.17 9.76
C PHE A 96 -2.99 -3.67 9.72
N SER A 97 -4.19 -4.26 9.75
CA SER A 97 -4.32 -5.72 9.83
C SER A 97 -3.46 -6.42 8.78
N PRO A 98 -2.45 -7.20 9.21
CA PRO A 98 -1.83 -8.28 8.45
C PRO A 98 -2.39 -9.63 8.96
N ALA A 99 -3.59 -9.64 9.57
CA ALA A 99 -4.20 -10.79 10.19
C ALA A 99 -5.55 -11.04 9.56
N TRP A 100 -5.75 -12.24 9.02
CA TRP A 100 -7.01 -12.90 8.70
C TRP A 100 -8.30 -12.27 9.26
N ARG A 101 -8.72 -11.13 8.73
CA ARG A 101 -10.08 -10.58 8.67
C ARG A 101 -10.18 -9.65 7.45
N ARG A 102 -11.27 -9.80 6.71
CA ARG A 102 -11.53 -9.32 5.34
C ARG A 102 -11.09 -7.87 5.09
N CYS A 103 -10.18 -7.69 4.13
CA CYS A 103 -10.02 -6.44 3.39
C CYS A 103 -10.69 -6.64 2.02
N TRP A 104 -11.74 -5.86 1.73
CA TRP A 104 -12.47 -6.00 0.48
C TRP A 104 -11.78 -5.21 -0.62
N ILE A 105 -11.30 -5.89 -1.66
CA ILE A 105 -11.18 -5.25 -2.98
C ILE A 105 -12.62 -4.97 -3.42
N ARG A 106 -13.05 -3.71 -3.30
CA ARG A 106 -14.30 -3.25 -3.91
C ARG A 106 -14.02 -2.85 -5.34
N ASP A 107 -14.87 -3.29 -6.26
CA ASP A 107 -14.93 -2.77 -7.61
C ASP A 107 -15.10 -1.26 -7.59
N SER A 108 -14.32 -0.59 -8.43
CA SER A 108 -14.62 0.78 -8.86
C SER A 108 -15.58 0.65 -10.03
N MET A 109 -16.87 0.91 -9.78
CA MET A 109 -17.85 1.22 -10.81
C MET A 109 -18.12 2.71 -10.78
#